data_AF-A0A086Z2J1-F1
#
_entry.id   AF-A0A086Z2J1-F1
#
_cell.length_a   1.000
_cell.length_b   1.000
_cell.length_c   1.000
_cell.angle_alpha   90.00
_cell.angle_beta   90.00
_cell.angle_gamma   90.00
#
_symmetry.space_group_name_H-M   'P 1'
#
loop_
_entity.id
_entity.type
_entity.pdbx_description
1 polymer ?
#
loop_
_entity_poly.entity_id
_entity_poly.type
_entity_poly.pdbx_seq_one_letter_code
_entity_poly.pdbx_strand_id
1 'polypeptide(L)'
;MVGYRGKSSTNKNPLVSSTCLLRRQGRIVGALCINSDRTPLVAVEHMVGQLKEMYFPSADYDNIHQQEENLVASVGDIVSQVIDGVCVETGLRVDQLGTERRLDVMKRLNDRGCFNIKGSVARVAKQLAISESTAYRYIHMVTE
;
A
#
# COMPACT_ATOMS: atom_id res chain seq x y z
N MET A 1 -38.54 13.54 23.61
CA MET A 1 -38.20 12.26 22.94
C MET A 1 -37.21 12.58 21.85
N VAL A 2 -36.08 11.88 21.76
CA VAL A 2 -35.00 12.20 20.79
C VAL A 2 -34.63 10.96 19.99
N GLY A 3 -34.23 11.15 18.73
CA GLY A 3 -33.61 10.11 17.90
C GLY A 3 -34.55 9.01 17.37
N TYR A 4 -35.87 9.22 17.36
CA TYR A 4 -36.81 8.20 16.89
C TYR A 4 -37.05 8.30 15.38
N ARG A 5 -37.53 7.20 14.78
CA ARG A 5 -37.87 7.17 13.35
C ARG A 5 -39.15 7.98 13.09
N GLY A 6 -39.05 8.99 12.24
CA GLY A 6 -40.18 9.76 11.72
C GLY A 6 -40.56 9.34 10.31
N LYS A 7 -41.81 9.62 9.93
CA LYS A 7 -42.34 9.46 8.58
C LYS A 7 -42.95 10.77 8.12
N SER A 8 -42.72 11.15 6.87
CA SER A 8 -43.41 12.28 6.24
C SER A 8 -44.51 11.76 5.30
N SER A 9 -45.58 12.53 5.15
CA SER A 9 -46.65 12.27 4.17
C SER A 9 -46.25 12.67 2.75
N THR A 10 -45.28 13.58 2.61
CA THR A 10 -44.82 14.12 1.32
C THR A 10 -43.50 13.53 0.85
N ASN A 11 -42.67 13.02 1.77
CA ASN A 11 -41.38 12.41 1.47
C ASN A 11 -41.32 11.00 2.07
N LYS A 12 -40.90 10.02 1.26
CA LYS A 12 -40.77 8.62 1.66
C LYS A 12 -39.47 8.33 2.43
N ASN A 13 -38.51 9.26 2.43
CA ASN A 13 -37.23 9.07 3.07
C ASN A 13 -37.38 8.92 4.61
N PRO A 14 -36.60 8.02 5.22
CA PRO A 14 -36.63 7.84 6.67
C PRO A 14 -36.03 9.07 7.37
N LEU A 15 -36.78 9.62 8.33
CA LEU A 15 -36.35 10.76 9.13
C LEU A 15 -35.88 10.30 10.50
N VAL A 16 -34.85 10.94 11.03
CA VAL A 16 -34.56 10.90 12.48
C VAL A 16 -35.15 12.15 13.10
N SER A 17 -36.03 11.93 14.08
CA SER A 17 -36.91 12.96 14.61
C SER A 17 -36.69 13.13 16.11
N SER A 18 -36.92 14.35 16.58
CA SER A 18 -36.87 14.71 18.00
C SER A 18 -38.03 15.65 18.31
N THR A 19 -38.70 15.43 19.44
CA THR A 19 -39.82 16.24 19.93
C THR A 19 -39.51 16.77 21.32
N CYS A 20 -39.61 18.10 21.45
CA CYS A 20 -39.60 18.82 22.72
C CYS A 20 -41.01 19.37 22.99
N LEU A 21 -41.56 19.08 24.17
CA LEU A 21 -42.87 19.60 24.58
C LEU A 21 -42.68 20.98 25.21
N LEU A 22 -43.38 21.98 24.68
CA LEU A 22 -43.35 23.34 25.21
C LEU A 22 -44.41 23.47 26.29
N ARG A 23 -44.02 23.99 27.46
CA ARG A 23 -44.90 24.15 28.62
C ARG A 23 -44.99 25.60 29.05
N ARG A 24 -46.19 26.03 29.42
CA ARG A 24 -46.47 27.32 30.08
C ARG A 24 -47.24 27.04 31.36
N GLN A 25 -46.68 27.45 32.50
CA GLN A 25 -47.29 27.21 33.82
C GLN A 25 -47.68 25.73 34.03
N GLY A 26 -46.78 24.82 33.70
CA GLY A 26 -46.99 23.37 33.83
C GLY A 26 -47.86 22.71 32.73
N ARG A 27 -48.69 23.48 32.01
CA ARG A 27 -49.52 22.96 30.91
C ARG A 27 -48.72 22.86 29.61
N ILE A 28 -48.91 21.78 28.87
CA ILE A 28 -48.37 21.63 27.50
C ILE A 28 -49.14 22.57 26.60
N VAL A 29 -48.43 23.46 25.90
CA VAL A 29 -49.01 24.44 24.97
C VAL A 29 -48.55 24.24 23.53
N GLY A 30 -47.61 23.32 23.29
CA GLY A 30 -47.15 22.99 21.95
C GLY A 30 -46.03 21.95 21.96
N ALA A 31 -45.50 21.69 20.77
CA ALA A 31 -44.36 20.83 20.56
C ALA A 31 -43.45 21.40 19.47
N LEU A 32 -42.14 21.40 19.73
CA LEU A 32 -41.12 21.65 18.72
C LEU A 32 -40.61 20.30 18.21
N CYS A 33 -40.73 20.08 16.90
CA CYS A 33 -40.29 18.87 16.24
C CYS A 33 -39.13 19.18 15.29
N ILE A 34 -38.00 18.52 15.46
CA ILE A 34 -36.86 18.58 14.54
C ILE A 34 -36.81 17.26 13.79
N ASN A 35 -36.92 17.30 12.46
CA ASN A 35 -36.92 16.12 11.61
C ASN A 35 -35.79 16.24 10.58
N SER A 36 -34.83 15.32 10.62
CA SER A 36 -33.65 15.35 9.74
C SER A 36 -33.67 14.14 8.80
N ASP A 37 -33.50 14.40 7.50
CA ASP A 37 -33.31 13.35 6.50
C ASP A 37 -31.88 12.82 6.56
N ARG A 38 -31.72 11.51 6.84
CA ARG A 38 -30.41 10.85 6.91
C ARG A 38 -29.99 10.19 5.61
N THR A 39 -30.82 10.23 4.57
CA THR A 39 -30.50 9.62 3.26
C THR A 39 -29.14 10.05 2.71
N PRO A 40 -28.74 11.35 2.77
CA PRO A 40 -27.42 11.76 2.30
C PRO A 40 -26.27 11.12 3.09
N LEU A 41 -26.42 10.95 4.41
CA LEU A 41 -25.39 10.33 5.24
C LEU A 41 -25.25 8.84 4.92
N VAL A 42 -26.37 8.13 4.74
CA VAL A 42 -26.37 6.72 4.34
C VAL A 42 -25.69 6.54 2.98
N ALA A 43 -25.92 7.46 2.04
CA ALA A 43 -25.23 7.42 0.74
C ALA A 43 -23.70 7.57 0.89
N VAL A 44 -23.24 8.47 1.79
CA VAL A 44 -21.81 8.62 2.09
C VAL A 44 -21.23 7.36 2.72
N GLU A 45 -21.91 6.77 3.71
CA GLU A 45 -21.47 5.51 4.34
C GLU A 45 -21.30 4.39 3.29
N HIS A 46 -22.25 4.29 2.35
CA HIS A 46 -22.18 3.31 1.28
C HIS A 46 -21.00 3.56 0.33
N MET A 47 -20.79 4.80 -0.11
CA MET A 47 -19.65 5.15 -0.97
C MET A 47 -18.32 4.84 -0.30
N VAL A 48 -18.18 5.15 0.98
CA VAL A 48 -16.97 4.80 1.75
C VAL A 48 -16.78 3.28 1.82
N GLY A 49 -17.85 2.52 2.04
CA GLY A 49 -17.80 1.05 2.00
C GLY A 49 -17.26 0.51 0.66
N GLN A 50 -17.79 1.02 -0.45
CA GLN A 50 -17.35 0.62 -1.79
C GLN A 50 -15.88 0.97 -2.05
N LEU A 51 -15.43 2.16 -1.62
CA LEU A 51 -14.02 2.55 -1.73
C LEU A 51 -13.12 1.63 -0.89
N LYS A 52 -13.55 1.25 0.32
CA LYS A 52 -12.80 0.32 1.15
C LYS A 52 -12.67 -1.05 0.49
N GLU A 53 -13.75 -1.59 -0.05
CA GLU A 53 -13.70 -2.88 -0.77
C GLU A 53 -12.79 -2.82 -2.00
N MET A 54 -12.79 -1.70 -2.72
CA MET A 54 -11.99 -1.53 -3.94
C MET A 54 -10.49 -1.43 -3.65
N TYR A 55 -10.10 -0.65 -2.64
CA TYR A 55 -8.69 -0.30 -2.40
C TYR A 55 -8.06 -1.03 -1.22
N PHE A 56 -8.88 -1.54 -0.30
CA PHE A 56 -8.44 -2.24 0.91
C PHE A 56 -9.28 -3.52 1.09
N PRO A 57 -9.29 -4.43 0.10
CA PRO A 57 -10.06 -5.66 0.20
C PRO A 57 -9.62 -6.42 1.45
N SER A 58 -10.59 -6.87 2.24
CA SER A 58 -10.42 -7.60 3.51
C SER A 58 -9.83 -9.00 3.33
N ALA A 59 -8.98 -9.21 2.34
CA ALA A 59 -8.23 -10.45 2.20
C ALA A 59 -7.21 -10.49 3.34
N ASP A 60 -7.21 -11.59 4.09
CA ASP A 60 -6.17 -11.91 5.07
C ASP A 60 -4.79 -11.70 4.43
N TYR A 61 -4.13 -10.61 4.79
CA TYR A 61 -2.79 -10.27 4.33
C TYR A 61 -1.76 -11.36 4.70
N ASP A 62 -2.12 -12.28 5.60
CA ASP A 62 -1.27 -13.39 6.03
C ASP A 62 -1.22 -14.57 5.04
N ASN A 63 -2.13 -14.69 4.05
CA ASN A 63 -2.15 -15.81 3.10
C ASN A 63 -1.91 -15.41 1.63
N ILE A 64 -1.74 -14.12 1.35
CA ILE A 64 -1.22 -13.72 0.05
C ILE A 64 0.28 -13.92 0.15
N HIS A 65 0.78 -15.05 -0.36
CA HIS A 65 2.18 -15.13 -0.76
C HIS A 65 2.46 -13.90 -1.60
N GLN A 66 3.16 -12.95 -0.98
CA GLN A 66 3.58 -11.67 -1.53
C GLN A 66 4.22 -11.93 -2.89
N GLN A 67 3.41 -11.86 -3.95
CA GLN A 67 3.90 -11.29 -5.18
C GLN A 67 3.92 -9.78 -4.91
N GLU A 68 4.85 -9.37 -4.05
CA GLU A 68 5.28 -7.97 -3.97
C GLU A 68 5.65 -7.62 -5.41
N GLU A 69 4.79 -6.84 -6.06
CA GLU A 69 5.19 -6.18 -7.27
C GLU A 69 6.32 -5.24 -6.85
N ASN A 70 7.54 -5.63 -7.17
CA ASN A 70 8.72 -4.91 -6.75
C ASN A 70 8.81 -3.67 -7.64
N LEU A 71 8.09 -2.62 -7.25
CA LEU A 71 8.05 -1.30 -7.89
C LEU A 71 9.37 -0.56 -7.65
N VAL A 72 10.49 -1.20 -7.99
CA VAL A 72 11.81 -0.62 -7.84
C VAL A 72 12.00 0.39 -8.97
N ALA A 73 12.27 1.65 -8.58
CA ALA A 73 12.25 2.83 -9.43
C ALA A 73 13.25 2.79 -10.62
N SER A 74 14.20 1.86 -10.64
CA SER A 74 15.05 1.54 -11.78
C SER A 74 15.90 0.29 -11.51
N VAL A 75 16.50 -0.29 -12.55
CA VAL A 75 17.57 -1.30 -12.41
C VAL A 75 18.68 -0.84 -11.46
N GLY A 76 19.00 0.45 -11.44
CA GLY A 76 20.05 0.98 -10.57
C GLY A 76 19.71 0.83 -9.09
N ASP A 77 18.44 1.01 -8.73
CA ASP A 77 17.99 0.92 -7.33
C ASP A 77 17.97 -0.53 -6.85
N ILE A 78 17.62 -1.49 -7.73
CA ILE A 78 17.73 -2.93 -7.43
C ILE A 78 19.18 -3.28 -7.11
N VAL A 79 20.12 -2.83 -7.94
CA VAL A 79 21.54 -3.13 -7.77
C VAL A 79 22.08 -2.49 -6.50
N SER A 80 21.74 -1.22 -6.22
CA SER A 80 22.12 -0.55 -4.98
C SER A 80 21.60 -1.28 -3.75
N GLN A 81 20.30 -1.66 -3.72
CA GLN A 81 19.72 -2.37 -2.58
C GLN A 81 20.41 -3.71 -2.28
N VAL A 82 20.74 -4.49 -3.32
CA VAL A 82 21.40 -5.78 -3.13
C VAL A 82 22.83 -5.58 -2.63
N ILE A 83 23.56 -4.61 -3.18
CA ILE A 83 24.92 -4.28 -2.74
C ILE A 83 24.90 -3.79 -1.29
N ASP A 84 24.01 -2.86 -0.96
CA ASP A 84 23.85 -2.30 0.39
C ASP A 84 23.51 -3.39 1.41
N GLY A 85 22.62 -4.32 1.06
CA GLY A 85 22.28 -5.48 1.89
C GLY A 85 23.51 -6.34 2.21
N VAL A 86 24.32 -6.69 1.20
CA VAL A 86 25.54 -7.49 1.39
C VAL A 86 26.60 -6.70 2.17
N CYS A 87 26.72 -5.39 1.95
CA CYS A 87 27.62 -4.52 2.73
C CYS A 87 27.21 -4.45 4.20
N VAL A 88 25.91 -4.37 4.51
CA VAL A 88 25.40 -4.40 5.88
C VAL A 88 25.64 -5.76 6.53
N GLU A 89 25.38 -6.87 5.82
CA GLU A 89 25.61 -8.23 6.32
C GLU A 89 27.09 -8.51 6.65
N THR A 90 28.00 -7.97 5.83
CA THR A 90 29.44 -8.24 5.95
C THR A 90 30.20 -7.18 6.75
N GLY A 91 29.63 -5.99 6.93
CA GLY A 91 30.32 -4.82 7.47
C GLY A 91 31.41 -4.27 6.55
N LEU A 92 31.44 -4.69 5.28
CA LEU A 92 32.46 -4.31 4.30
C LEU A 92 31.94 -3.29 3.30
N ARG A 93 32.85 -2.46 2.77
CA ARG A 93 32.56 -1.59 1.63
C ARG A 93 32.66 -2.38 0.31
N VAL A 94 32.02 -1.88 -0.74
CA VAL A 94 31.93 -2.55 -2.06
C VAL A 94 33.31 -2.86 -2.67
N ASP A 95 34.26 -1.95 -2.49
CA ASP A 95 35.65 -2.08 -2.92
C ASP A 95 36.43 -3.16 -2.13
N GLN A 96 35.98 -3.49 -0.93
CA GLN A 96 36.54 -4.51 -0.06
C GLN A 96 35.89 -5.89 -0.23
N LEU A 97 34.80 -6.00 -1.00
CA LEU A 97 34.13 -7.27 -1.24
C LEU A 97 35.06 -8.21 -2.03
N GLY A 98 35.35 -9.37 -1.43
CA GLY A 98 36.04 -10.46 -2.12
C GLY A 98 35.19 -11.10 -3.23
N THR A 99 35.83 -11.93 -4.05
CA THR A 99 35.19 -12.60 -5.19
C THR A 99 33.93 -13.36 -4.81
N GLU A 100 33.95 -14.09 -3.69
CA GLU A 100 32.80 -14.88 -3.22
C GLU A 100 31.57 -14.00 -2.94
N ARG A 101 31.76 -12.87 -2.24
CA ARG A 101 30.67 -11.93 -1.94
C ARG A 101 30.16 -11.21 -3.17
N ARG A 102 31.06 -10.91 -4.13
CA ARG A 102 30.65 -10.36 -5.44
C ARG A 102 29.82 -11.39 -6.22
N LEU A 103 30.18 -12.67 -6.19
CA LEU A 103 29.36 -13.73 -6.82
C LEU A 103 28.00 -13.88 -6.14
N ASP A 104 27.92 -13.76 -4.81
CA ASP A 104 26.64 -13.73 -4.08
C ASP A 104 25.75 -12.56 -4.54
N VAL A 105 26.31 -11.34 -4.65
CA VAL A 105 25.58 -10.19 -5.24
C VAL A 105 25.10 -10.51 -6.66
N MET A 106 25.96 -11.05 -7.51
CA MET A 106 25.60 -11.38 -8.90
C MET A 106 24.47 -12.41 -8.97
N LYS A 107 24.49 -13.43 -8.08
CA LYS A 107 23.44 -14.43 -7.98
C LYS A 107 22.11 -13.80 -7.54
N ARG A 108 22.11 -13.01 -6.46
CA ARG A 108 20.91 -12.30 -5.97
C ARG A 108 20.31 -11.36 -7.03
N LEU A 109 21.15 -10.73 -7.85
CA LEU A 109 20.69 -9.89 -8.97
C LEU A 109 20.11 -10.71 -10.13
N ASN A 110 20.70 -11.87 -10.42
CA ASN A 110 20.20 -12.79 -11.44
C ASN A 110 18.81 -13.34 -11.05
N ASP A 111 18.64 -13.76 -9.80
CA ASP A 111 17.38 -14.29 -9.27
C ASP A 111 16.24 -13.25 -9.32
N ARG A 112 16.59 -11.96 -9.25
CA ARG A 112 15.65 -10.83 -9.42
C ARG A 112 15.41 -10.44 -10.89
N GLY A 113 15.96 -11.19 -11.86
CA GLY A 113 15.80 -10.93 -13.28
C GLY A 113 16.52 -9.68 -13.79
N CYS A 114 17.46 -9.11 -13.02
CA CYS A 114 18.14 -7.85 -13.34
C CYS A 114 18.86 -7.90 -14.71
N PHE A 115 19.44 -9.06 -15.06
CA PHE A 115 20.19 -9.23 -16.30
C PHE A 115 19.33 -9.43 -17.55
N ASN A 116 18.01 -9.61 -17.41
CA ASN A 116 17.08 -9.65 -18.56
C ASN A 116 16.85 -8.26 -19.17
N ILE A 117 17.26 -7.20 -18.46
CA ILE A 117 17.09 -5.81 -18.87
C ILE A 117 18.34 -5.34 -19.61
N LYS A 118 18.17 -4.80 -20.83
CA LYS A 118 19.27 -4.27 -21.64
C LYS A 118 20.02 -3.16 -20.88
N GLY A 119 21.35 -3.23 -20.88
CA GLY A 119 22.21 -2.24 -20.22
C GLY A 119 22.36 -2.40 -18.71
N SER A 120 21.76 -3.44 -18.10
CA SER A 120 21.93 -3.77 -16.69
C SER A 120 23.37 -4.12 -16.32
N VAL A 121 24.07 -4.89 -17.17
CA VAL A 121 25.45 -5.35 -16.92
C VAL A 121 26.42 -4.18 -16.71
N ALA A 122 26.35 -3.15 -17.55
CA ALA A 122 27.17 -1.94 -17.41
C ALA A 122 26.91 -1.20 -16.09
N ARG A 123 25.64 -1.15 -15.64
CA ARG A 123 25.27 -0.52 -14.37
C ARG A 123 25.78 -1.31 -13.18
N VAL A 124 25.66 -2.63 -13.22
CA VAL A 124 26.18 -3.55 -12.18
C VAL A 124 27.69 -3.45 -12.08
N ALA A 125 28.39 -3.47 -13.21
CA ALA A 125 29.86 -3.35 -13.24
C ALA A 125 30.33 -2.04 -12.59
N LYS A 126 29.66 -0.93 -12.91
CA LYS A 126 29.96 0.39 -12.33
C LYS A 126 29.75 0.41 -10.81
N GLN A 127 28.64 -0.13 -10.31
CA GLN A 127 28.34 -0.09 -8.87
C GLN A 127 29.21 -1.07 -8.07
N LEU A 128 29.56 -2.23 -8.63
CA LEU A 128 30.50 -3.19 -8.00
C LEU A 128 31.98 -2.80 -8.15
N ALA A 129 32.28 -1.69 -8.83
CA ALA A 129 33.64 -1.25 -9.13
C ALA A 129 34.50 -2.31 -9.84
N ILE A 130 33.90 -3.01 -10.82
CA ILE A 130 34.55 -4.04 -11.65
C ILE A 130 34.44 -3.70 -13.14
N SER A 131 35.24 -4.36 -13.98
CA SER A 131 35.09 -4.24 -15.44
C SER A 131 33.83 -4.97 -15.93
N GLU A 132 33.24 -4.50 -17.04
CA GLU A 132 32.13 -5.21 -17.69
C GLU A 132 32.52 -6.64 -18.06
N SER A 133 33.76 -6.87 -18.51
CA SER A 133 34.28 -8.22 -18.78
C SER A 133 34.27 -9.13 -17.55
N THR A 134 34.54 -8.59 -16.36
CA THR A 134 34.46 -9.34 -15.09
C THR A 134 33.02 -9.60 -14.69
N ALA A 135 32.13 -8.61 -14.90
CA ALA A 135 30.70 -8.80 -14.66
C ALA A 135 30.13 -9.92 -15.54
N TYR A 136 30.42 -9.95 -16.85
CA TYR A 136 30.00 -11.03 -17.74
C TYR A 136 30.53 -12.40 -17.31
N ARG A 137 31.79 -12.48 -16.88
CA ARG A 137 32.37 -13.71 -16.34
C ARG A 137 31.61 -14.19 -15.11
N TYR A 138 31.28 -13.30 -14.18
CA TYR A 138 30.51 -13.65 -12.99
C TYR A 138 29.07 -14.06 -13.31
N ILE A 139 28.40 -13.42 -14.29
CA ILE A 139 27.06 -13.84 -14.75
C ILE A 139 27.12 -15.30 -15.21
N HIS A 140 28.10 -15.65 -16.04
CA HIS A 140 28.27 -17.03 -16.52
C HIS A 140 28.46 -18.01 -15.35
N MET A 141 29.30 -17.67 -14.37
CA MET A 141 29.57 -18.52 -13.19
C MET A 141 28.35 -18.74 -12.29
N VAL A 142 27.36 -17.85 -12.29
CA VAL A 142 26.15 -17.97 -11.44
C VAL A 142 24.92 -18.48 -12.20
N THR A 143 25.03 -18.67 -13.52
CA THR A 143 23.94 -19.17 -14.38
C THR A 143 24.13 -20.64 -14.75
N GLU A 144 25.33 -21.20 -14.53
CA GLU A 144 25.59 -22.65 -14.49
C GLU A 144 25.09 -23.28 -13.19
#